data_AF-A0A2N2Q2U8-F1
#
_entry.id   AF-A0A2N2Q2U8-F1
#
_cell.length_a   1.000
_cell.length_b   1.000
_cell.length_c   1.000
_cell.angle_alpha   90.00
_cell.angle_beta   90.00
_cell.angle_gamma   90.00
#
_symmetry.space_group_name_H-M   'P 1'
#
loop_
_entity.id
_entity.type
_entity.pdbx_description
1 polymer ?
#
loop_
_entity_poly.entity_id
_entity_poly.type
_entity_poly.pdbx_seq_one_letter_code
_entity_poly.pdbx_strand_id
1 'polypeptide(L)'
;MPYLLRAPDGRVTAVAEEVNAASMEGWESVSEESDEYRVFLENQLSLSDAFRESDIHMARVLEDLIDLLIVKDVIHFMDLPEPARKRLLERQAMRKSHLSQLVDDDKDGLI
;
A
#
# COMPACT_ATOMS: atom_id res chain seq x y z
N MET A 1 -1.91 -14.34 22.34
CA MET A 1 -3.16 -15.10 22.09
C MET A 1 -4.18 -14.18 21.43
N PRO A 2 -4.24 -14.16 20.09
CA PRO A 2 -5.20 -13.37 19.34
C PRO A 2 -6.61 -13.94 19.44
N TYR A 3 -7.57 -13.14 19.04
CA TYR A 3 -8.98 -13.49 18.97
C TYR A 3 -9.45 -13.49 17.52
N LEU A 4 -10.25 -14.48 17.15
CA LEU A 4 -10.94 -14.56 15.87
C LEU A 4 -12.43 -14.29 16.07
N LEU A 5 -13.01 -13.53 15.15
CA LEU A 5 -14.46 -13.42 15.01
C LEU A 5 -14.89 -14.30 13.83
N ARG A 6 -15.88 -15.15 14.06
CA ARG A 6 -16.45 -16.02 13.02
C ARG A 6 -17.84 -15.54 12.60
N ALA A 7 -18.12 -15.65 11.31
CA ALA A 7 -19.48 -15.53 10.81
C ALA A 7 -20.29 -16.82 11.12
N PRO A 8 -21.64 -16.77 11.04
CA PRO A 8 -22.50 -17.94 11.27
C PRO A 8 -22.22 -19.15 10.37
N ASP A 9 -21.48 -18.95 9.27
CA ASP A 9 -21.06 -19.99 8.33
C ASP A 9 -19.68 -20.60 8.67
N GLY A 10 -19.08 -20.20 9.80
CA GLY A 10 -17.80 -20.72 10.29
C GLY A 10 -16.55 -20.01 9.75
N ARG A 11 -16.70 -19.05 8.81
CA ARG A 11 -15.55 -18.32 8.25
C ARG A 11 -15.04 -17.24 9.21
N VAL A 12 -13.73 -17.08 9.27
CA VAL A 12 -13.07 -15.99 10.00
C VAL A 12 -13.32 -14.67 9.26
N THR A 13 -13.88 -13.68 9.95
CA THR A 13 -14.19 -12.35 9.39
C THR A 13 -13.34 -11.24 9.97
N ALA A 14 -12.85 -11.40 11.20
CA ALA A 14 -11.98 -10.43 11.84
C ALA A 14 -11.00 -11.10 12.80
N VAL A 15 -9.90 -10.39 13.06
CA VAL A 15 -8.84 -10.78 13.98
C VAL A 15 -8.51 -9.58 14.87
N ALA A 16 -8.34 -9.81 16.16
CA ALA A 16 -7.97 -8.78 17.13
C ALA A 16 -6.92 -9.32 18.11
N GLU A 17 -5.98 -8.47 18.52
CA GLU A 17 -4.99 -8.79 19.54
C GLU A 17 -5.60 -8.72 20.95
N GLU A 18 -6.50 -7.74 21.16
CA GLU A 18 -7.27 -7.56 22.38
C GLU A 18 -8.74 -7.32 22.05
N VAL A 19 -9.63 -7.96 22.80
CA VAL A 19 -11.09 -7.76 22.71
C VAL A 19 -11.57 -7.24 24.04
N ASN A 20 -12.37 -6.18 24.02
CA ASN A 20 -12.94 -5.63 25.24
C ASN A 20 -14.03 -6.59 25.79
N ALA A 21 -14.22 -6.63 27.11
CA ALA A 21 -15.20 -7.52 27.74
C ALA A 21 -16.66 -7.25 27.32
N ALA A 22 -16.98 -6.04 26.84
CA ALA A 22 -18.31 -5.67 26.35
C ALA A 22 -18.57 -6.13 24.89
N SER A 23 -17.54 -6.58 24.17
CA SER A 23 -17.58 -6.99 22.77
C SER A 23 -17.06 -8.42 22.60
N MET A 24 -16.99 -9.20 23.67
CA MET A 24 -16.44 -10.56 23.68
C MET A 24 -17.39 -11.60 23.07
N GLU A 25 -18.65 -11.23 22.82
CA GLU A 25 -19.62 -12.11 22.17
C GLU A 25 -19.20 -12.42 20.72
N GLY A 26 -19.04 -13.71 20.41
CA GLY A 26 -18.62 -14.19 19.10
C GLY A 26 -17.10 -14.22 18.87
N TRP A 27 -16.29 -13.70 19.78
CA TRP A 27 -14.83 -13.77 19.69
C TRP A 27 -14.28 -15.02 20.37
N GLU A 28 -13.48 -15.77 19.63
CA GLU A 28 -12.82 -17.00 20.08
C GLU A 28 -11.32 -16.74 20.22
N SER A 29 -10.75 -17.01 21.39
CA SER A 29 -9.30 -16.94 21.56
C SER A 29 -8.64 -18.13 20.89
N VAL A 30 -7.64 -17.87 20.06
CA VAL A 30 -6.85 -18.89 19.37
C VAL A 30 -5.37 -18.74 19.67
N SER A 31 -4.62 -19.81 19.43
CA SER A 31 -3.16 -19.75 19.43
C SER A 31 -2.65 -18.89 18.27
N GLU A 32 -1.53 -18.20 18.48
CA GLU A 32 -0.79 -17.48 17.42
C GLU A 32 -0.27 -18.45 16.34
N GLU A 33 -0.10 -19.71 16.69
CA GLU A 33 0.32 -20.78 15.77
C GLU A 33 -0.86 -21.45 15.06
N SER A 34 -2.10 -20.98 15.26
CA SER A 34 -3.26 -21.53 14.57
C SER A 34 -3.16 -21.29 13.06
N ASP A 35 -3.31 -22.35 12.27
CA ASP A 35 -3.31 -22.28 10.80
C ASP A 35 -4.36 -21.29 10.29
N GLU A 36 -5.54 -21.22 10.92
CA GLU A 36 -6.61 -20.30 10.51
C GLU A 36 -6.25 -18.83 10.74
N TYR A 37 -5.55 -18.53 11.86
CA TYR A 37 -5.06 -17.19 12.15
C TYR A 37 -3.99 -16.78 11.13
N ARG A 38 -3.04 -17.69 10.84
CA ARG A 38 -1.98 -17.46 9.85
C ARG A 38 -2.54 -17.24 8.45
N VAL A 39 -3.46 -18.10 8.02
CA VAL A 39 -4.11 -18.00 6.70
C VAL A 39 -4.90 -16.70 6.58
N PHE A 40 -5.61 -16.26 7.63
CA PHE A 40 -6.29 -14.97 7.60
C PHE A 40 -5.32 -13.79 7.47
N LEU A 41 -4.22 -13.81 8.24
CA LEU A 41 -3.18 -12.77 8.15
C LEU A 41 -2.52 -12.75 6.77
N GLU A 42 -2.12 -13.90 6.24
CA GLU A 42 -1.51 -14.02 4.90
C GLU A 42 -2.46 -13.51 3.81
N ASN A 43 -3.75 -13.85 3.89
CA ASN A 43 -4.77 -13.34 2.96
C ASN A 43 -4.94 -11.83 3.07
N GLN A 44 -5.04 -11.27 4.29
CA GLN A 44 -5.14 -9.82 4.48
C GLN A 44 -3.90 -9.08 3.99
N LEU A 45 -2.70 -9.63 4.24
CA LEU A 45 -1.44 -9.08 3.74
C LEU A 45 -1.45 -9.09 2.21
N SER A 46 -1.83 -10.20 1.57
CA SER A 46 -1.90 -10.30 0.11
C SER A 46 -2.92 -9.32 -0.52
N LEU A 47 -4.08 -9.12 0.10
CA LEU A 47 -5.08 -8.15 -0.34
C LEU A 47 -4.57 -6.72 -0.16
N SER A 48 -3.89 -6.46 0.96
CA SER A 48 -3.24 -5.18 1.22
C SER A 48 -2.13 -4.90 0.21
N ASP A 49 -1.36 -5.92 -0.19
CA ASP A 49 -0.31 -5.81 -1.20
C ASP A 49 -0.90 -5.49 -2.57
N ALA A 50 -1.95 -6.19 -3.00
CA ALA A 50 -2.63 -5.91 -4.26
C ALA A 50 -3.23 -4.50 -4.29
N PHE A 51 -3.83 -4.05 -3.19
CA PHE A 51 -4.37 -2.68 -3.09
C PHE A 51 -3.26 -1.63 -3.11
N ARG A 52 -2.18 -1.85 -2.34
CA ARG A 52 -1.00 -0.97 -2.32
C ARG A 52 -0.31 -0.91 -3.68
N GLU A 53 -0.20 -2.04 -4.37
CA GLU A 53 0.37 -2.12 -5.71
C GLU A 53 -0.51 -1.33 -6.69
N SER A 54 -1.82 -1.54 -6.67
CA SER A 54 -2.79 -0.77 -7.45
C SER A 54 -2.67 0.74 -7.18
N ASP A 55 -2.59 1.17 -5.92
CA ASP A 55 -2.41 2.58 -5.55
C ASP A 55 -1.08 3.15 -6.08
N ILE A 56 0.00 2.36 -6.04
CA ILE A 56 1.30 2.75 -6.61
C ILE A 56 1.18 2.95 -8.14
N HIS A 57 0.50 2.04 -8.83
CA HIS A 57 0.26 2.17 -10.27
C HIS A 57 -0.60 3.38 -10.59
N MET A 58 -1.68 3.61 -9.83
CA MET A 58 -2.55 4.76 -10.00
C MET A 58 -1.79 6.08 -9.78
N ALA A 59 -0.96 6.15 -8.75
CA ALA A 59 -0.12 7.33 -8.50
C ALA A 59 0.83 7.64 -9.66
N ARG A 60 1.39 6.60 -10.32
CA ARG A 60 2.24 6.79 -11.52
C ARG A 60 1.43 7.34 -12.69
N VAL A 61 0.25 6.76 -12.96
CA VAL A 61 -0.63 7.23 -14.05
C VAL A 61 -1.09 8.67 -13.82
N LEU A 62 -1.44 9.02 -12.58
CA LEU A 62 -1.81 10.39 -12.22
C LEU A 62 -0.66 11.37 -12.43
N GLU A 63 0.56 10.98 -12.07
CA GLU A 63 1.74 11.82 -12.29
C GLU A 63 1.99 12.05 -13.79
N ASP A 64 1.96 11.00 -14.61
CA ASP A 64 2.13 11.12 -16.06
C ASP A 64 1.01 11.97 -16.69
N LEU A 65 -0.22 11.86 -16.18
CA LEU A 65 -1.33 12.69 -16.62
C LEU A 65 -1.13 14.16 -16.23
N ILE A 66 -0.70 14.45 -15.00
CA ILE A 66 -0.42 15.81 -14.54
C ILE A 66 0.70 16.43 -15.40
N ASP A 67 1.79 15.69 -15.63
CA ASP A 67 2.89 16.14 -16.48
C ASP A 67 2.42 16.40 -17.92
N LEU A 68 1.58 15.52 -18.48
CA LEU A 68 1.00 15.71 -19.80
C LEU A 68 0.13 16.98 -19.86
N LEU A 69 -0.71 17.23 -18.86
CA LEU A 69 -1.56 18.42 -18.80
C LEU A 69 -0.75 19.71 -18.66
N ILE A 70 0.36 19.67 -17.92
CA ILE A 70 1.31 20.79 -17.80
C ILE A 70 2.00 21.04 -19.15
N VAL A 71 2.52 20.00 -19.81
CA VAL A 71 3.18 20.12 -21.12
C VAL A 71 2.22 20.64 -22.20
N LYS A 72 0.93 20.30 -22.10
CA LYS A 72 -0.12 20.79 -22.98
C LYS A 72 -0.65 22.18 -22.61
N ASP A 73 -0.09 22.80 -21.57
CA ASP A 73 -0.49 24.12 -21.05
C ASP A 73 -1.99 24.18 -20.63
N VAL A 74 -2.55 23.03 -20.24
CA VAL A 74 -3.95 22.91 -19.79
C VAL A 74 -4.09 23.33 -18.33
N ILE A 75 -3.07 23.02 -17.52
CA ILE A 75 -2.93 23.46 -16.13
C ILE A 75 -1.50 23.96 -15.90
N HIS A 76 -1.30 24.94 -15.01
CA HIS A 76 0.04 25.29 -14.57
C HIS A 76 0.36 24.58 -13.26
N PHE A 77 1.63 24.21 -13.08
CA PHE A 77 2.10 23.62 -11.83
C PHE A 77 1.79 24.49 -10.60
N MET A 78 1.83 25.81 -10.75
CA MET A 78 1.56 26.78 -9.69
C MET A 78 0.08 26.84 -9.28
N ASP A 79 -0.82 26.34 -10.12
CA ASP A 79 -2.27 26.30 -9.85
C ASP A 79 -2.63 25.17 -8.86
N LEU A 80 -1.75 24.19 -8.70
CA LEU A 80 -1.94 23.08 -7.75
C LEU A 80 -1.72 23.56 -6.30
N PRO A 81 -2.46 23.04 -5.31
CA PRO A 81 -2.22 23.33 -3.89
C PRO A 81 -0.79 23.02 -3.45
N GLU A 82 -0.28 23.78 -2.50
CA GLU A 82 1.10 23.62 -1.98
C GLU A 82 1.45 22.18 -1.54
N PRO A 83 0.56 21.44 -0.85
CA PRO A 83 0.80 20.03 -0.53
C PRO A 83 0.94 19.13 -1.77
N ALA A 84 0.18 19.40 -2.84
CA ALA A 84 0.23 18.62 -4.07
C ALA A 84 1.53 18.90 -4.84
N ARG A 85 1.94 20.18 -4.93
CA ARG A 85 3.22 20.56 -5.53
C ARG A 85 4.40 19.91 -4.83
N LYS A 86 4.41 19.92 -3.49
CA LYS A 86 5.47 19.29 -2.70
C LYS A 86 5.56 17.78 -2.96
N ARG A 87 4.43 17.08 -2.97
CA ARG A 87 4.38 15.64 -3.27
C ARG A 87 4.89 15.30 -4.67
N LEU A 88 4.51 16.09 -5.67
CA LEU A 88 5.00 15.91 -7.05
C LEU A 88 6.52 16.08 -7.13
N LEU A 89 7.08 17.11 -6.48
CA LEU A 89 8.53 17.34 -6.42
C LEU A 89 9.28 16.20 -5.73
N GLU A 90 8.79 15.74 -4.57
CA GLU A 90 9.38 14.60 -3.84
C GLU A 90 9.37 13.32 -4.71
N ARG A 91 8.26 13.06 -5.41
CA ARG A 91 8.12 11.90 -6.27
C ARG A 91 9.05 11.96 -7.49
N GLN A 92 9.16 13.12 -8.13
CA GLN A 92 10.10 13.33 -9.23
C GLN A 92 11.55 13.16 -8.79
N ALA A 93 11.92 13.63 -7.59
CA ALA A 93 13.25 13.44 -7.03
C ALA A 93 13.55 11.95 -6.80
N MET A 94 12.62 11.21 -6.20
CA MET A 94 12.75 9.75 -6.01
C MET A 94 12.87 8.99 -7.33
N ARG A 95 12.14 9.40 -8.38
CA ARG A 95 12.27 8.78 -9.70
C ARG A 95 13.66 9.02 -10.30
N LYS A 96 14.17 10.25 -10.22
CA LYS A 96 15.51 10.58 -10.72
C LYS A 96 16.61 9.80 -9.97
N SER A 97 16.52 9.68 -8.65
CA SER A 97 17.50 8.92 -7.86
C SER A 97 17.48 7.43 -8.18
N HIS A 98 16.29 6.85 -8.39
CA HIS A 98 16.17 5.43 -8.73
C HIS A 98 16.71 5.14 -10.13
N LEU A 99 16.43 6.02 -11.11
CA LEU A 99 16.97 5.89 -12.46
C LEU A 99 18.49 6.08 -12.49
N SER A 100 19.06 6.99 -11.69
CA SER A 100 20.52 7.13 -11.62
C SER A 100 21.21 5.88 -11.05
N GLN A 101 20.59 5.22 -10.06
CA GLN A 101 21.14 3.98 -9.50
C GLN A 101 21.17 2.84 -10.53
N LEU A 102 20.11 2.68 -11.31
CA LEU A 102 20.05 1.66 -12.36
C LEU A 102 21.04 1.91 -13.50
N VAL A 103 21.34 3.17 -13.82
CA VAL A 103 22.31 3.54 -14.88
C VAL A 103 23.77 3.35 -14.42
N ASP A 104 24.05 3.46 -13.12
CA ASP A 104 25.38 3.20 -12.58
C ASP A 104 25.64 1.69 -12.43
N ASP A 105 24.63 0.88 -12.07
CA ASP A 105 24.75 -0.59 -12.01
C ASP A 105 25.06 -1.21 -13.40
N ASP A 106 24.58 -0.61 -14.50
CA ASP A 106 24.86 -1.07 -15.87
C ASP A 106 26.30 -0.79 -16.34
N LYS A 107 27.06 0.06 -15.64
CA LYS A 107 28.46 0.40 -16.01
C LYS A 107 29.50 -0.51 -15.35
N ASP A 108 29.12 -1.24 -14.31
CA ASP A 108 30.02 -2.16 -13.59
C ASP A 108 30.00 -3.60 -14.17
N GLY A 109 29.14 -3.87 -15.16
CA GLY A 109 29.00 -5.17 -15.84
C GLY A 109 29.83 -5.35 -17.12
N LEU A 110 30.68 -4.39 -17.50
CA LEU A 110 31.48 -4.46 -18.73
C LEU A 110 32.98 -4.33 -18.43
N ILE A 111 33.58 -5.39 -17.87
CA ILE A 111 35.03 -5.61 -17.82
C ILE A 111 35.33 -7.03 -18.28
#